data_AF-A0AAD6DNM2-F1
#
_entry.id   AF-A0AAD6DNM2-F1
#
_cell.length_a   1.000
_cell.length_b   1.000
_cell.length_c   1.000
_cell.angle_alpha   90.00
_cell.angle_beta   90.00
_cell.angle_gamma   90.00
#
_symmetry.space_group_name_H-M   'P 1'
#
loop_
_entity.id
_entity.type
_entity.pdbx_description
1 polymer ?
#
loop_
_entity_poly.entity_id
_entity_poly.type
_entity_poly.pdbx_seq_one_letter_code
_entity_poly.pdbx_strand_id
1 'polypeptide(L)'
;MSNMIPDLDNPVFQPYCIWYPDFADEATYREVARRYPSMRYQVGRACAAAGYTDLYTKLDLLPDTSIAEEARESKEGAEIYQIIMSEPQRYAIMNDFTRSIDLETPRTPAFLSGDMKPRWRLDQRVPPPENLPYTTPDDIDIEEDGFIGIEKKELDDSHFELGPEGAKLL
;
A
#
# COMPACT_ATOMS: atom_id res chain seq x y z
N MET A 1 10.05 11.11 5.22
CA MET A 1 10.89 10.22 4.38
C MET A 1 12.13 10.98 3.90
N SER A 2 13.27 10.31 3.63
CA SER A 2 14.55 10.99 3.31
C SER A 2 14.73 11.40 1.84
N ASN A 3 13.81 11.04 0.95
CA ASN A 3 13.87 11.28 -0.50
C ASN A 3 15.12 10.70 -1.21
N MET A 4 15.84 9.79 -0.53
CA MET A 4 17.01 9.10 -1.06
C MET A 4 16.60 7.76 -1.67
N ILE A 5 17.12 7.45 -2.86
CA ILE A 5 16.86 6.20 -3.56
C ILE A 5 18.11 5.32 -3.47
N PRO A 6 18.08 4.22 -2.70
CA PRO A 6 19.20 3.29 -2.61
C PRO A 6 19.40 2.50 -3.92
N ASP A 7 20.47 1.72 -3.97
CA ASP A 7 20.68 0.72 -5.01
C ASP A 7 19.74 -0.48 -4.80
N LEU A 8 18.87 -0.72 -5.78
CA LEU A 8 17.80 -1.74 -5.76
C LEU A 8 17.87 -2.64 -6.99
N ASP A 9 19.04 -2.76 -7.63
CA ASP A 9 19.25 -3.60 -8.81
C ASP A 9 18.94 -5.08 -8.55
N ASN A 10 19.14 -5.54 -7.32
CA ASN A 10 18.71 -6.88 -6.89
C ASN A 10 17.25 -6.84 -6.40
N PRO A 11 16.32 -7.59 -7.02
CA PRO A 11 14.92 -7.64 -6.61
C PRO A 11 14.68 -8.02 -5.15
N VAL A 12 15.58 -8.78 -4.52
CA VAL A 12 15.48 -9.14 -3.10
C VAL A 12 15.54 -7.92 -2.18
N PHE A 13 16.13 -6.82 -2.63
CA PHE A 13 16.18 -5.56 -1.87
C PHE A 13 15.03 -4.61 -2.19
N GLN A 14 14.14 -4.94 -3.12
CA GLN A 14 13.00 -4.09 -3.48
C GLN A 14 11.88 -4.28 -2.44
N PRO A 15 11.70 -3.34 -1.49
CA PRO A 15 10.66 -3.45 -0.47
C PRO A 15 9.26 -3.48 -1.08
N TYR A 16 8.36 -4.20 -0.42
CA TYR A 16 6.96 -4.24 -0.81
C TYR A 16 6.21 -2.95 -0.42
N CYS A 17 6.50 -2.39 0.77
CA CYS A 17 5.98 -1.09 1.23
C CYS A 17 7.06 0.00 1.18
N ILE A 18 6.80 1.11 0.47
CA ILE A 18 7.76 2.23 0.29
C ILE A 18 7.23 3.59 0.71
N TRP A 19 6.03 3.65 1.29
CA TRP A 19 5.30 4.91 1.54
C TRP A 19 4.96 5.13 3.02
N TYR A 20 5.46 4.27 3.90
CA TYR A 20 5.33 4.38 5.36
C TYR A 20 6.73 4.48 5.99
N PRO A 21 6.91 5.20 7.12
CA PRO A 21 5.93 5.98 7.92
C PRO A 21 5.53 7.31 7.30
N ASP A 22 6.24 7.79 6.29
CA ASP A 22 5.95 9.05 5.62
C ASP A 22 6.05 8.88 4.11
N PHE A 23 5.42 9.78 3.36
CA PHE A 23 5.57 9.80 1.91
C PHE A 23 6.92 10.40 1.48
N ALA A 24 7.50 9.87 0.40
CA ALA A 24 8.50 10.58 -0.38
C ALA A 24 7.83 11.69 -1.19
N ASP A 25 8.62 12.65 -1.68
CA ASP A 25 8.15 13.58 -2.70
C ASP A 25 7.78 12.82 -3.98
N GLU A 26 6.77 13.31 -4.71
CA GLU A 26 6.37 12.73 -6.00
C GLU A 26 7.55 12.59 -6.98
N ALA A 27 8.49 13.55 -6.96
CA ALA A 27 9.70 13.50 -7.77
C ALA A 27 10.61 12.30 -7.44
N THR A 28 10.67 11.90 -6.16
CA THR A 28 11.41 10.70 -5.74
C THR A 28 10.73 9.45 -6.28
N TYR A 29 9.41 9.35 -6.16
CA TYR A 29 8.67 8.21 -6.71
C TYR A 29 8.75 8.13 -8.24
N ARG A 30 8.76 9.27 -8.94
CA ARG A 30 9.04 9.34 -10.38
C ARG A 30 10.39 8.70 -10.71
N GLU A 31 11.42 9.03 -9.93
CA GLU A 31 12.76 8.50 -10.15
C GLU A 31 12.87 7.01 -9.78
N VAL A 32 12.16 6.54 -8.75
CA VAL A 32 12.04 5.10 -8.44
C VAL A 32 11.43 4.34 -9.61
N ALA A 33 10.29 4.79 -10.13
CA ALA A 33 9.63 4.14 -11.27
C ALA A 33 10.49 4.18 -12.55
N ARG A 34 11.29 5.24 -12.73
CA ARG A 34 12.21 5.39 -13.87
C ARG A 34 13.41 4.45 -13.77
N ARG A 35 14.02 4.33 -12.59
CA ARG A 35 15.21 3.50 -12.35
C ARG A 35 14.88 2.02 -12.21
N TYR A 36 13.76 1.71 -11.56
CA TYR A 36 13.33 0.36 -11.24
C TYR A 36 11.89 0.12 -11.72
N PRO A 37 11.67 -0.10 -13.04
CA PRO A 37 10.34 -0.32 -13.59
C PRO A 37 9.56 -1.48 -12.95
N SER A 38 10.26 -2.47 -12.38
CA SER A 38 9.67 -3.57 -11.62
C SER A 38 8.92 -3.10 -10.37
N MET A 39 9.26 -1.93 -9.83
CA MET A 39 8.66 -1.36 -8.62
C MET A 39 7.44 -0.46 -8.88
N ARG A 40 6.93 -0.42 -10.12
CA ARG A 40 5.86 0.51 -10.51
C ARG A 40 4.55 0.33 -9.73
N TYR A 41 4.26 -0.87 -9.23
CA TYR A 41 3.07 -1.13 -8.40
C TYR A 41 3.23 -0.62 -6.97
N GLN A 42 4.42 -0.77 -6.38
CA GLN A 42 4.77 -0.16 -5.09
C GLN A 42 4.67 1.37 -5.18
N VAL A 43 5.19 1.95 -6.27
CA VAL A 43 5.04 3.38 -6.56
C VAL A 43 3.56 3.75 -6.75
N GLY A 44 2.78 2.92 -7.44
CA GLY A 44 1.34 3.12 -7.64
C GLY A 44 0.57 3.18 -6.32
N ARG A 45 0.84 2.26 -5.40
CA ARG A 45 0.21 2.26 -4.07
C ARG A 45 0.68 3.43 -3.21
N ALA A 46 1.95 3.83 -3.32
CA ALA A 46 2.43 5.06 -2.70
C ALA A 46 1.69 6.30 -3.22
N CYS A 47 1.41 6.37 -4.53
CA CYS A 47 0.62 7.45 -5.12
C CYS A 47 -0.82 7.45 -4.61
N ALA A 48 -1.44 6.27 -4.48
CA ALA A 48 -2.78 6.12 -3.91
C ALA A 48 -2.84 6.64 -2.47
N ALA A 49 -1.84 6.30 -1.64
CA ALA A 49 -1.75 6.78 -0.27
C ALA A 49 -1.52 8.29 -0.18
N ALA A 50 -0.68 8.86 -1.05
CA ALA A 50 -0.25 10.27 -1.01
C ALA A 50 -1.08 11.24 -1.88
N GLY A 51 -2.00 10.73 -2.71
CA GLY A 51 -2.78 11.53 -3.66
C GLY A 51 -2.02 12.02 -4.90
N TYR A 52 -0.95 11.33 -5.31
CA TYR A 52 -0.14 11.73 -6.48
C TYR A 52 -0.75 11.24 -7.81
N THR A 53 -1.94 11.73 -8.17
CA THR A 53 -2.68 11.31 -9.37
C THR A 53 -1.87 11.48 -10.66
N ASP A 54 -1.16 12.60 -10.81
CA ASP A 54 -0.34 12.92 -11.99
C ASP A 54 0.81 11.94 -12.23
N LEU A 55 1.31 11.29 -11.17
CA LEU A 55 2.28 10.21 -11.29
C LEU A 55 1.55 8.90 -11.57
N TYR A 56 0.52 8.58 -10.78
CA TYR A 56 -0.24 7.34 -10.89
C TYR A 56 -0.69 7.07 -12.34
N THR A 57 -1.30 8.06 -12.99
CA THR A 57 -1.79 7.96 -14.38
C THR A 57 -0.69 7.69 -15.42
N LYS A 58 0.58 7.99 -15.12
CA LYS A 58 1.72 7.76 -16.01
C LYS A 58 2.38 6.40 -15.80
N LEU A 59 2.03 5.67 -14.75
CA LEU A 59 2.62 4.35 -14.43
C LEU A 59 2.04 3.21 -15.29
N ASP A 60 0.90 3.46 -15.96
CA ASP A 60 0.22 2.51 -16.84
C ASP A 60 -0.05 1.16 -16.15
N LEU A 61 -0.64 1.22 -14.95
CA LEU A 61 -0.94 0.05 -14.14
C LEU A 61 -2.30 -0.53 -14.53
N LEU A 62 -2.42 -1.86 -14.43
CA LEU A 62 -3.74 -2.48 -14.39
C LEU A 62 -4.51 -1.98 -13.15
N PRO A 63 -5.85 -1.84 -13.23
CA PRO A 63 -6.70 -1.38 -12.13
C PRO A 63 -6.70 -2.39 -10.96
N ASP A 64 -5.71 -2.25 -10.09
CA ASP A 64 -5.47 -3.13 -8.94
C ASP A 64 -6.36 -2.78 -7.74
N THR A 65 -6.96 -3.80 -7.13
CA THR A 65 -7.88 -3.63 -6.01
C THR A 65 -7.18 -3.15 -4.74
N SER A 66 -5.94 -3.56 -4.46
CA SER A 66 -5.23 -3.12 -3.26
C SER A 66 -4.83 -1.64 -3.35
N ILE A 67 -4.46 -1.16 -4.55
CA ILE A 67 -4.24 0.27 -4.79
C ILE A 67 -5.55 1.06 -4.64
N ALA A 68 -6.68 0.53 -5.15
CA ALA A 68 -7.98 1.18 -4.96
C ALA A 68 -8.35 1.28 -3.48
N GLU A 69 -8.13 0.22 -2.71
CA GLU A 69 -8.39 0.25 -1.26
C GLU A 69 -7.50 1.25 -0.55
N GLU A 70 -6.19 1.32 -0.85
CA GLU A 70 -5.32 2.37 -0.31
C GLU A 70 -5.83 3.78 -0.64
N ALA A 71 -6.24 3.99 -1.89
CA ALA A 71 -6.75 5.28 -2.36
C ALA A 71 -8.05 5.67 -1.63
N ARG A 72 -8.93 4.70 -1.35
CA ARG A 72 -10.18 4.90 -0.61
C ARG A 72 -9.93 5.33 0.83
N GLU A 73 -8.92 4.77 1.47
CA GLU A 73 -8.56 5.04 2.87
C GLU A 73 -7.68 6.30 3.03
N SER A 74 -7.20 6.89 1.93
CA SER A 74 -6.45 8.13 1.90
C SER A 74 -7.37 9.36 1.80
N LYS A 75 -6.99 10.46 2.48
CA LYS A 75 -7.71 11.75 2.37
C LYS A 75 -7.50 12.39 0.99
N GLU A 76 -6.36 12.13 0.36
CA GLU A 76 -5.94 12.70 -0.91
C GLU A 76 -6.13 11.71 -2.09
N GLY A 77 -6.41 10.44 -1.83
CA GLY A 77 -6.46 9.37 -2.83
C GLY A 77 -7.76 9.27 -3.65
N ALA A 78 -8.77 10.09 -3.37
CA ALA A 78 -10.12 9.95 -3.95
C ALA A 78 -10.14 9.90 -5.49
N GLU A 79 -9.29 10.68 -6.17
CA GLU A 79 -9.24 10.69 -7.63
C GLU A 79 -8.69 9.38 -8.21
N ILE A 80 -7.62 8.84 -7.61
CA ILE A 80 -7.03 7.54 -8.00
C ILE A 80 -8.04 6.41 -7.77
N TYR A 81 -8.78 6.45 -6.66
CA TYR A 81 -9.87 5.50 -6.40
C TYR A 81 -10.92 5.54 -7.52
N GLN A 82 -11.37 6.74 -7.94
CA GLN A 82 -12.34 6.87 -9.02
C GLN A 82 -11.80 6.37 -10.36
N ILE A 83 -10.53 6.65 -10.68
CA ILE A 83 -9.87 6.14 -11.90
C ILE A 83 -9.98 4.61 -11.93
N ILE A 84 -9.55 3.93 -10.87
CA ILE A 84 -9.55 2.45 -10.81
C ILE A 84 -10.98 1.89 -10.83
N MET A 85 -11.90 2.51 -10.10
CA MET A 85 -13.27 2.02 -9.97
C MET A 85 -14.13 2.29 -11.22
N SER A 86 -13.71 3.22 -12.09
CA SER A 86 -14.37 3.48 -13.36
C SER A 86 -14.04 2.44 -14.45
N GLU A 87 -12.98 1.64 -14.24
CA GLU A 87 -12.60 0.59 -15.16
C GLU A 87 -13.61 -0.58 -15.13
N PRO A 88 -13.95 -1.17 -16.29
CA PRO A 88 -14.94 -2.24 -16.37
C PRO A 88 -14.46 -3.55 -15.71
N GLN A 89 -13.14 -3.71 -15.56
CA GLN A 89 -12.51 -4.88 -14.99
C GLN A 89 -11.39 -4.46 -14.03
N ARG A 90 -11.28 -5.15 -12.90
CA ARG A 90 -10.25 -4.93 -11.87
C ARG A 90 -9.47 -6.23 -11.62
N TYR A 91 -8.27 -6.08 -11.08
CA TYR A 91 -7.30 -7.16 -10.89
C TYR A 91 -6.81 -7.22 -9.45
N ALA A 92 -6.42 -8.41 -8.98
CA ALA A 92 -5.66 -8.58 -7.75
C ALA A 92 -4.21 -8.85 -8.12
N ILE A 93 -3.45 -7.78 -8.34
CA ILE A 93 -2.03 -7.78 -8.71
C ILE A 93 -1.16 -7.86 -7.45
N MET A 94 -1.45 -6.99 -6.49
CA MET A 94 -0.75 -6.94 -5.21
C MET A 94 -1.40 -7.92 -4.21
N ASN A 95 -0.58 -8.57 -3.38
CA ASN A 95 -1.04 -9.44 -2.31
C ASN A 95 -0.24 -9.20 -1.03
N ASP A 96 -0.90 -8.62 -0.03
CA ASP A 96 -0.26 -8.21 1.23
C ASP A 96 0.15 -9.41 2.10
N PHE A 97 -0.60 -10.52 2.05
CA PHE A 97 -0.26 -11.72 2.82
C PHE A 97 1.06 -12.34 2.37
N THR A 98 1.31 -12.33 1.06
CA THR A 98 2.51 -12.94 0.46
C THR A 98 3.56 -11.91 0.07
N ARG A 99 3.27 -10.60 0.23
CA ARG A 99 4.11 -9.47 -0.20
C ARG A 99 4.59 -9.62 -1.64
N SER A 100 3.66 -9.98 -2.53
CA SER A 100 3.96 -10.32 -3.92
C SER A 100 3.19 -9.47 -4.91
N ILE A 101 3.75 -9.33 -6.10
CA ILE A 101 3.14 -8.68 -7.27
C ILE A 101 3.11 -9.71 -8.41
N ASP A 102 1.91 -10.10 -8.87
CA ASP A 102 1.73 -11.05 -9.97
C ASP A 102 1.21 -10.34 -11.22
N LEU A 103 2.09 -10.19 -12.22
CA LEU A 103 1.76 -9.62 -13.53
C LEU A 103 1.59 -10.68 -14.63
N GLU A 104 2.01 -11.92 -14.38
CA GLU A 104 2.00 -12.99 -15.38
C GLU A 104 0.62 -13.65 -15.45
N THR A 105 0.01 -13.89 -14.28
CA THR A 105 -1.29 -14.55 -14.16
C THR A 105 -2.25 -13.81 -13.22
N PRO A 106 -2.48 -12.50 -13.44
CA PRO A 106 -3.23 -11.69 -12.50
C PRO A 106 -4.68 -12.18 -12.37
N ARG A 107 -5.14 -12.36 -11.12
CA ARG A 107 -6.52 -12.80 -10.86
C ARG A 107 -7.51 -11.71 -11.25
N THR A 108 -8.56 -12.09 -12.00
CA THR A 108 -9.62 -11.19 -12.45
C THR A 108 -10.90 -11.97 -12.80
N PRO A 109 -12.13 -11.40 -12.63
CA PRO A 109 -12.43 -10.12 -12.00
C PRO A 109 -12.10 -10.14 -10.50
N ALA A 110 -11.39 -9.13 -10.03
CA ALA A 110 -11.18 -8.90 -8.60
C ALA A 110 -12.21 -7.90 -8.08
N PHE A 111 -12.46 -7.90 -6.77
CA PHE A 111 -13.35 -6.98 -6.05
C PHE A 111 -12.62 -6.43 -4.84
N LEU A 112 -13.08 -5.29 -4.31
CA LEU A 112 -12.57 -4.77 -3.04
C LEU A 112 -12.93 -5.79 -1.95
N SER A 113 -11.92 -6.45 -1.38
CA SER A 113 -12.13 -7.57 -0.44
C SER A 113 -11.87 -7.20 1.01
N GLY A 114 -11.25 -6.06 1.28
CA GLY A 114 -10.82 -5.64 2.63
C GLY A 114 -9.61 -6.40 3.16
N ASP A 115 -9.03 -7.28 2.35
CA ASP A 115 -7.88 -8.12 2.69
C ASP A 115 -6.54 -7.34 2.67
N MET A 116 -6.56 -6.13 2.13
CA MET A 116 -5.41 -5.23 2.07
C MET A 116 -5.20 -4.49 3.41
N LYS A 117 -3.94 -4.21 3.77
CA LYS A 117 -3.60 -3.34 4.91
C LYS A 117 -3.38 -1.89 4.46
N PRO A 118 -4.34 -0.98 4.67
CA PRO A 118 -4.17 0.43 4.39
C PRO A 118 -3.18 1.06 5.36
N ARG A 119 -2.61 2.20 4.96
CA ARG A 119 -1.61 2.94 5.72
C ARG A 119 -1.95 3.12 7.19
N TRP A 120 -3.20 3.39 7.55
CA TRP A 120 -3.58 3.57 8.96
C TRP A 120 -3.48 2.28 9.78
N ARG A 121 -3.65 1.09 9.17
CA ARG A 121 -3.43 -0.21 9.84
C ARG A 121 -1.95 -0.49 10.13
N LEU A 122 -1.06 0.24 9.49
CA LEU A 122 0.38 0.15 9.74
C LEU A 122 0.76 0.84 11.03
N ASP A 123 -0.07 1.71 11.61
CA ASP A 123 0.33 2.52 12.77
C ASP A 123 0.49 1.75 14.09
N GLN A 124 0.07 0.49 14.15
CA GLN A 124 0.22 -0.32 15.34
C GLN A 124 1.70 -0.54 15.67
N ARG A 125 2.09 -0.32 16.92
CA ARG A 125 3.46 -0.56 17.39
C ARG A 125 3.48 -1.29 18.73
N VAL A 126 4.40 -2.23 18.84
CA VAL A 126 4.67 -2.99 20.06
C VAL A 126 6.12 -2.71 20.48
N PRO A 127 6.37 -2.36 21.76
CA PRO A 127 7.73 -2.16 22.25
C PRO A 127 8.50 -3.49 22.18
N PRO A 128 9.83 -3.45 21.96
CA PRO A 128 10.64 -4.66 21.94
C PRO A 128 10.46 -5.41 23.27
N PRO A 129 10.03 -6.69 23.26
CA PRO A 129 10.28 -7.57 24.40
C PRO A 129 11.76 -8.01 24.36
N GLU A 130 12.28 -8.64 25.43
CA GLU A 130 13.60 -9.30 25.39
C GLU A 130 13.69 -10.37 24.27
N ASN A 131 12.54 -10.83 23.75
CA ASN A 131 12.38 -11.73 22.60
C ASN A 131 11.45 -11.10 21.56
N LEU A 132 11.67 -11.34 20.26
CA LEU A 132 10.79 -10.84 19.19
C LEU A 132 9.33 -11.30 19.40
N PRO A 133 8.33 -10.44 19.18
CA PRO A 133 6.93 -10.87 19.21
C PRO A 133 6.72 -11.99 18.19
N TYR A 134 5.96 -13.01 18.56
CA TYR A 134 5.47 -14.00 17.61
C TYR A 134 4.47 -13.29 16.69
N THR A 135 4.91 -12.90 15.50
CA THR A 135 4.00 -12.56 14.39
C THR A 135 3.34 -13.86 13.96
N THR A 136 2.02 -13.92 14.04
CA THR A 136 1.23 -15.01 13.48
C THR A 136 1.16 -14.86 11.95
N PRO A 137 0.84 -15.94 11.20
CA PRO A 137 0.58 -15.83 9.76
C PRO A 137 -0.53 -14.84 9.39
N ASP A 138 -1.40 -14.50 10.34
CA ASP A 138 -2.48 -13.53 10.17
C ASP A 138 -2.00 -12.07 10.36
N ASP A 139 -0.81 -11.88 10.94
CA ASP A 139 -0.18 -10.58 11.13
C ASP A 139 0.51 -10.14 9.82
N ILE A 140 -0.27 -9.61 8.88
CA ILE A 140 0.24 -9.09 7.61
C ILE A 140 1.26 -7.96 7.88
N ASP A 141 2.55 -8.23 7.86
CA ASP A 141 3.62 -7.24 8.06
C ASP A 141 4.22 -6.82 6.72
N ILE A 142 3.57 -5.86 6.05
CA ILE A 142 4.01 -5.36 4.74
C ILE A 142 5.24 -4.45 4.82
N GLU A 143 5.57 -3.95 6.02
CA GLU A 143 6.73 -3.10 6.30
C GLU A 143 7.99 -3.94 6.58
N GLU A 144 7.80 -5.19 6.97
CA GLU A 144 8.85 -6.15 7.31
C GLU A 144 9.66 -5.72 8.56
N ASP A 145 9.04 -4.94 9.45
CA ASP A 145 9.63 -4.39 10.68
C ASP A 145 9.16 -5.09 11.97
N GLY A 146 8.25 -6.08 11.85
CA GLY A 146 7.68 -6.83 12.96
C GLY A 146 6.76 -6.02 13.89
N PHE A 147 6.27 -4.86 13.43
CA PHE A 147 5.51 -3.88 14.22
C PHE A 147 6.28 -3.33 15.43
N ILE A 148 7.61 -3.37 15.39
CA ILE A 148 8.46 -2.98 16.53
C ILE A 148 8.61 -1.46 16.56
N GLY A 149 8.27 -0.84 17.69
CA GLY A 149 8.41 0.60 17.90
C GLY A 149 8.97 0.94 19.28
N ILE A 150 9.52 2.15 19.46
CA ILE A 150 10.02 2.57 20.78
C ILE A 150 8.88 2.66 21.80
N GLU A 151 7.72 3.13 21.35
CA GLU A 151 6.52 3.28 22.17
C GLU A 151 5.42 2.34 21.67
N LYS A 152 4.59 1.86 22.60
CA LYS A 152 3.38 1.10 22.26
C LYS A 152 2.38 2.05 21.60
N LYS A 153 1.86 1.67 20.43
CA LYS A 153 0.79 2.39 19.73
C LYS A 153 -0.32 1.40 19.36
N GLU A 154 -1.53 1.66 19.84
CA GLU A 154 -2.73 0.91 19.45
C GLU A 154 -3.44 1.65 18.31
N LEU A 155 -4.19 0.92 17.50
CA LEU A 155 -4.98 1.50 16.43
C LEU A 155 -6.14 2.32 17.01
N ASP A 156 -6.50 3.40 16.33
CA ASP A 156 -7.66 4.21 16.69
C ASP A 156 -8.95 3.45 16.35
N ASP A 157 -9.84 3.29 17.32
CA ASP A 157 -11.12 2.58 17.20
C ASP A 157 -12.04 3.19 16.12
N SER A 158 -11.86 4.47 15.79
CA SER A 158 -12.69 5.19 14.80
C SER A 158 -12.64 4.59 13.39
N HIS A 159 -11.60 3.84 13.05
CA HIS A 159 -11.49 3.14 11.76
C HIS A 159 -12.31 1.84 11.69
N PHE A 160 -12.80 1.32 12.83
CA PHE A 160 -13.66 0.14 12.88
C PHE A 160 -15.15 0.49 12.85
N GLU A 161 -15.51 1.77 13.02
CA GLU A 161 -16.87 2.25 12.93
C GLU A 161 -17.23 2.58 11.47
N LEU A 162 -18.16 1.82 10.87
CA LEU A 162 -18.74 2.15 9.57
C LEU A 162 -19.55 3.44 9.69
N GLY A 163 -18.90 4.58 9.37
CA GLY A 163 -19.58 5.86 9.29
C GLY A 163 -20.67 5.87 8.20
N PRO A 164 -21.63 6.81 8.27
CA PRO A 164 -22.77 6.89 7.35
C PRO A 164 -22.38 7.09 5.87
N GLU A 165 -21.17 7.55 5.58
CA GLU A 165 -20.63 7.64 4.22
C GLU A 165 -20.10 6.28 3.72
N GLY A 166 -19.45 5.49 4.59
CA GLY A 166 -18.95 4.15 4.25
C GLY A 166 -20.07 3.14 3.95
N ALA A 167 -21.22 3.29 4.62
CA ALA A 167 -22.41 2.48 4.36
C ALA A 167 -23.07 2.74 2.99
N LYS A 168 -22.82 3.90 2.36
CA LYS A 168 -23.39 4.25 1.04
C LYS A 168 -22.59 3.67 -0.15
N LEU A 169 -21.41 3.14 0.12
CA LEU A 169 -20.49 2.57 -0.88
C LEU A 169 -20.56 1.02 -0.95
N LEU A 170 -21.47 0.40 -0.17
CA LEU A 170 -21.84 -1.03 -0.21
C LEU A 170 -23.10 -1.22 -1.05
#